data_AF-A0A951G7E3-F1
#
_entry.id   AF-A0A951G7E3-F1
#
_cell.length_a   1.000
_cell.length_b   1.000
_cell.length_c   1.000
_cell.angle_alpha   90.00
_cell.angle_beta   90.00
_cell.angle_gamma   90.00
#
_symmetry.space_group_name_H-M   'P 1'
#
loop_
_entity.id
_entity.type
_entity.pdbx_description
1 polymer ?
#
loop_
_entity_poly.entity_id
_entity_poly.type
_entity_poly.pdbx_seq_one_letter_code
_entity_poly.pdbx_strand_id
1 'polypeptide(L)' 'ERYSEPLGDHLHLYTARSLRVLLDDFGFSPVSVRAVDGPPLLKRSLFAHAVRE' A
#
# COMPACT_ATOMS: atom_id res chain seq x y z
N GLU A 1 -0.64 -1.71 24.93
CA GLU A 1 -0.22 -1.94 23.54
C GLU A 1 -1.20 -1.29 22.58
N ARG A 2 -0.72 -0.43 21.68
CA ARG A 2 -1.55 0.11 20.60
C ARG A 2 -1.58 -0.92 19.51
N TYR A 3 -2.69 -1.65 19.38
CA TYR A 3 -3.02 -2.33 18.15
C TYR A 3 -2.98 -1.26 17.05
N SER A 4 -1.96 -1.34 16.19
CA SER A 4 -1.90 -0.57 14.95
C SER A 4 -3.14 -0.95 14.18
N GLU A 5 -4.13 -0.06 14.15
CA GLU A 5 -5.35 -0.26 13.40
C GLU A 5 -4.94 -0.57 11.96
N PRO A 6 -5.20 -1.80 11.46
CA PRO A 6 -4.68 -2.23 10.15
C PRO A 6 -5.22 -1.38 9.00
N LEU A 7 -6.35 -0.69 9.25
CA LEU A 7 -7.04 0.22 8.35
C LEU A 7 -6.79 1.70 8.67
N GLY A 8 -5.98 2.00 9.69
CA GLY A 8 -5.63 3.37 10.06
C GLY A 8 -4.57 3.98 9.13
N ASP A 9 -4.28 5.27 9.32
CA ASP A 9 -3.30 6.05 8.52
C ASP A 9 -1.83 5.61 8.66
N HIS A 10 -1.59 4.40 9.16
CA HIS A 10 -0.28 3.76 9.24
C HIS A 10 0.26 3.32 7.87
N LEU A 11 -0.30 3.84 6.77
CA LEU A 11 0.19 3.66 5.40
C LEU A 11 1.66 4.06 5.24
N HIS A 12 2.17 4.94 6.11
CA HIS A 12 3.59 5.33 6.15
C HIS A 12 4.55 4.18 6.49
N LEU A 13 4.05 3.06 7.02
CA LEU A 13 4.84 1.85 7.26
C LEU A 13 5.06 1.03 5.98
N TYR A 14 4.29 1.31 4.92
CA TYR A 14 4.39 0.57 3.67
C TYR A 14 5.23 1.31 2.63
N THR A 15 6.10 0.54 1.99
CA THR A 15 6.69 0.90 0.70
C THR A 15 5.80 0.36 -0.41
N ALA A 16 5.95 0.86 -1.65
CA ALA A 16 5.23 0.29 -2.79
C ALA A 16 5.48 -1.23 -2.94
N ARG A 17 6.68 -1.69 -2.59
CA ARG A 17 7.05 -3.12 -2.59
C ARG A 17 6.30 -3.90 -1.51
N SER A 18 6.32 -3.44 -0.26
CA SER A 18 5.67 -4.18 0.84
C SER A 18 4.16 -4.16 0.73
N LEU A 19 3.56 -3.06 0.22
CA LEU A 19 2.13 -3.01 -0.07
C LEU A 19 1.73 -4.00 -1.18
N ARG A 20 2.53 -4.10 -2.24
CA ARG A 20 2.27 -5.07 -3.33
C ARG A 20 2.29 -6.51 -2.83
N VAL A 21 3.32 -6.89 -2.05
CA VAL A 21 3.45 -8.26 -1.52
C VAL A 21 2.27 -8.59 -0.60
N LEU A 22 1.90 -7.66 0.29
CA LEU A 22 0.74 -7.85 1.16
C LEU A 22 -0.54 -8.11 0.35
N LEU A 23 -0.83 -7.30 -0.66
CA LEU A 23 -2.04 -7.48 -1.45
C LEU A 23 -2.05 -8.80 -2.24
N ASP A 24 -0.89 -9.20 -2.77
CA ASP A 24 -0.72 -10.49 -3.46
C ASP A 24 -0.95 -11.67 -2.50
N ASP A 25 -0.38 -11.63 -1.29
CA ASP A 25 -0.56 -12.65 -0.25
C ASP A 25 -2.04 -12.77 0.19
N PHE A 26 -2.82 -11.68 0.09
CA PHE A 26 -4.26 -11.67 0.36
C PHE A 26 -5.12 -12.17 -0.81
N GLY A 27 -4.48 -12.59 -1.91
CA GLY A 27 -5.15 -13.15 -3.09
C GLY A 27 -5.69 -12.09 -4.05
N PHE A 28 -5.25 -10.83 -3.94
CA PHE A 28 -5.56 -9.83 -4.96
C PHE A 28 -4.56 -9.98 -6.12
N SER A 29 -5.05 -10.08 -7.36
CA SER A 29 -4.20 -10.13 -8.54
C SER A 29 -4.98 -9.79 -9.82
N PRO A 30 -4.45 -8.95 -10.73
CA PRO A 30 -3.14 -8.29 -10.68
C PRO A 30 -3.11 -7.06 -9.76
N VAL A 31 -1.99 -6.85 -9.06
CA VAL A 31 -1.75 -5.68 -8.18
C VAL A 31 -0.88 -4.62 -8.86
N SER A 32 -1.38 -3.38 -8.95
CA SER A 32 -0.62 -2.21 -9.37
C SER A 32 -0.53 -1.19 -8.23
N VAL A 33 0.67 -0.72 -7.88
CA VAL A 33 0.89 0.29 -6.84
C VAL A 33 1.61 1.51 -7.43
N ARG A 34 1.10 2.71 -7.14
CA ARG A 34 1.70 3.98 -7.56
C ARG A 34 1.88 4.91 -6.37
N ALA A 35 3.05 5.55 -6.29
CA ALA A 35 3.30 6.60 -5.32
C ALA A 35 2.80 7.94 -5.85
N VAL A 36 1.92 8.60 -5.10
CA VAL A 36 1.31 9.90 -5.45
C VAL A 36 1.58 10.94 -4.36
N ASP A 37 1.21 12.19 -4.64
CA ASP A 37 1.39 13.37 -3.77
C ASP A 37 2.83 13.69 -3.37
N GLY A 38 3.46 14.62 -4.11
CA GLY A 38 4.76 15.19 -3.78
C GLY A 38 5.76 15.16 -4.94
N PRO A 39 6.94 15.80 -4.77
CA PRO A 39 8.06 15.71 -5.70
C PRO A 39 8.56 14.26 -5.85
N PRO A 40 9.27 13.92 -6.94
CA PRO A 40 9.99 12.66 -7.04
C PRO A 40 10.83 12.40 -5.77
N LEU A 41 10.82 11.17 -5.26
CA LEU A 41 11.43 10.74 -3.98
C LEU A 41 10.76 11.25 -2.68
N LEU A 42 9.84 12.22 -2.75
CA LEU A 42 9.11 12.78 -1.60
C LEU A 42 7.60 12.50 -1.69
N LYS A 43 7.22 11.44 -2.41
CA LYS A 43 5.84 10.98 -2.51
C LYS A 43 5.37 10.50 -1.13
N ARG A 44 4.23 11.01 -0.66
CA ARG A 44 3.73 10.76 0.70
C ARG A 44 2.59 9.73 0.76
N SER A 45 2.05 9.35 -0.40
CA SER A 45 0.87 8.49 -0.50
C SER A 45 1.13 7.33 -1.47
N LEU A 46 0.55 6.15 -1.19
CA LEU A 46 0.55 4.99 -2.09
C LEU A 46 -0.89 4.67 -2.48
N PHE A 47 -1.15 4.56 -3.77
CA PHE A 47 -2.43 4.12 -4.32
C PHE A 47 -2.25 2.73 -4.91
N ALA A 48 -3.09 1.79 -4.49
CA ALA A 48 -3.12 0.44 -5.03
C ALA A 48 -4.42 0.21 -5.81
N HIS A 49 -4.30 -0.45 -6.96
CA HIS A 49 -5.42 -0.98 -7.72
C HIS A 49 -5.22 -2.49 -7.85
N ALA A 50 -6.22 -3.26 -7.42
CA ALA A 50 -6.21 -4.70 -7.54
C ALA A 50 -7.63 -5.28 -7.60
N VAL A 51 -7.77 -6.49 -8.15
CA VAL A 51 -9.02 -7.25 -8.22
C VAL A 51 -8.86 -8.55 -7.44
N ARG A 52 -9.98 -9.12 -6.96
CA ARG A 52 -10.03 -10.41 -6.27
C ARG A 52 -11.20 -11.20 -6.84
N GLU A 53 -10.95 -12.42 -7.28
CA GLU A 53 -11.99 -13.37 -7.70
C GLU A 53 -12.72 -14.00 -6.51
#